data_AF-A0A8T6UBZ2-F1
#
_entry.id   AF-A0A8T6UBZ2-F1
#
_cell.length_a   1.000
_cell.length_b   1.000
_cell.length_c   1.000
_cell.angle_alpha   90.00
_cell.angle_beta   90.00
_cell.angle_gamma   90.00
#
_symmetry.space_group_name_H-M   'P 1'
#
loop_
_entity.id
_entity.type
_entity.pdbx_description
1 polymer ?
#
loop_
_entity_poly.entity_id
_entity_poly.type
_entity_poly.pdbx_seq_one_letter_code
_entity_poly.pdbx_strand_id
1 'polypeptide(L)'
;KYSDAIATTNDAYCSCITRSERSEISKEVKCVYEIIVSGLRLEYVRRALKAGIESATSIRGVIKITTTNYGGTLGKGKISLQSLFQPQESKQKRQVRKPS
;
A
#
# COMPACT_ATOMS: atom_id res chain seq x y z
N LYS A 1 -14.00 11.51 -19.58
CA LYS A 1 -13.32 11.43 -20.91
C LYS A 1 -13.64 10.12 -21.62
N TYR A 2 -13.82 9.00 -20.90
CA TYR A 2 -14.35 7.73 -21.44
C TYR A 2 -15.36 7.18 -20.42
N SER A 3 -16.65 7.10 -20.79
CA SER A 3 -17.73 6.73 -19.85
C SER A 3 -17.80 5.24 -19.57
N ASP A 4 -17.37 4.41 -20.52
CA ASP A 4 -17.59 2.95 -20.49
C ASP A 4 -16.33 2.19 -20.04
N ALA A 5 -15.26 2.91 -19.67
CA ALA A 5 -14.01 2.31 -19.24
C ALA A 5 -14.11 1.82 -17.79
N ILE A 6 -13.89 0.51 -17.58
CA ILE A 6 -13.87 -0.12 -16.24
C ILE A 6 -12.65 0.36 -15.42
N ALA A 7 -11.52 0.61 -16.09
CA ALA A 7 -10.32 1.14 -15.50
C ALA A 7 -9.60 2.04 -16.49
N THR A 8 -8.97 3.08 -15.98
CA THR A 8 -8.07 3.98 -16.74
C THR A 8 -6.74 4.11 -15.99
N THR A 9 -5.80 4.79 -16.61
CA THR A 9 -4.53 5.16 -15.96
C THR A 9 -4.76 5.98 -14.69
N ASN A 10 -3.88 5.82 -13.71
CA ASN A 10 -3.82 6.67 -12.53
C ASN A 10 -3.00 7.93 -12.83
N ASP A 11 -3.64 8.91 -13.45
CA ASP A 11 -2.99 10.14 -13.91
C ASP A 11 -2.27 10.92 -12.80
N ALA A 12 -2.77 10.84 -11.55
CA ALA A 12 -2.15 11.49 -10.41
C ALA A 12 -0.72 10.98 -10.12
N TYR A 13 -0.38 9.78 -10.57
CA TYR A 13 0.92 9.13 -10.36
C TYR A 13 1.72 8.96 -11.66
N CYS A 14 1.30 9.58 -12.76
CA CYS A 14 1.98 9.47 -14.05
C CYS A 14 3.08 10.54 -14.19
N SER A 15 4.35 10.10 -14.20
CA SER A 15 5.52 10.99 -14.24
C SER A 15 5.61 11.85 -15.51
N CYS A 16 4.99 11.42 -16.61
CA CYS A 16 4.95 12.16 -17.87
C CYS A 16 4.01 13.37 -17.85
N ILE A 17 3.08 13.47 -16.89
CA ILE A 17 2.04 14.52 -16.82
C ILE A 17 2.01 15.28 -15.48
N THR A 18 3.17 15.37 -14.83
CA THR A 18 3.39 16.00 -13.50
C THR A 18 3.09 17.51 -13.45
N ARG A 19 2.85 18.17 -14.58
CA ARG A 19 2.46 19.58 -14.65
C ARG A 19 0.96 19.81 -14.44
N SER A 20 0.16 18.76 -14.28
CA SER A 20 -1.27 18.89 -13.97
C SER A 20 -1.50 19.20 -12.49
N GLU A 21 -2.56 19.96 -12.18
CA GLU A 21 -2.95 20.30 -10.81
C GLU A 21 -3.37 19.07 -9.96
N ARG A 22 -3.55 17.91 -10.61
CA ARG A 22 -3.97 16.65 -9.97
C ARG A 22 -2.82 15.69 -9.67
N SER A 23 -1.57 16.08 -9.98
CA SER A 23 -0.39 15.24 -9.72
C SER A 23 -0.15 15.10 -8.21
N GLU A 24 -0.03 13.86 -7.73
CA GLU A 24 0.34 13.52 -6.35
C GLU A 24 1.84 13.24 -6.18
N ILE A 25 2.61 13.35 -7.26
CA ILE A 25 4.06 13.14 -7.29
C ILE A 25 4.80 14.44 -7.60
N SER A 26 6.00 14.57 -7.00
CA SER A 26 6.92 15.70 -7.24
C SER A 26 7.57 15.61 -8.63
N LYS A 27 8.02 16.75 -9.17
CA LYS A 27 8.69 16.85 -10.48
C LYS A 27 10.01 16.08 -10.56
N GLU A 28 10.64 15.78 -9.43
CA GLU A 28 11.86 14.97 -9.36
C GLU A 28 11.61 13.46 -9.63
N VAL A 29 10.35 13.01 -9.50
CA VAL A 29 9.96 11.61 -9.72
C VAL A 29 9.88 11.34 -11.22
N LYS A 30 10.82 10.55 -11.73
CA LYS A 30 10.89 10.19 -13.16
C LYS A 30 10.05 8.96 -13.53
N CYS A 31 9.78 8.09 -12.56
CA CYS A 31 8.97 6.88 -12.76
C CYS A 31 8.27 6.50 -11.46
N VAL A 32 7.16 5.77 -11.60
CA VAL A 32 6.41 5.15 -10.51
C VAL A 32 6.15 3.70 -10.91
N TYR A 33 6.40 2.78 -9.98
CA TYR A 33 6.09 1.36 -10.14
C TYR A 33 5.12 0.92 -9.05
N GLU A 34 4.18 0.05 -9.41
CA GLU A 34 3.25 -0.56 -8.48
C GLU A 34 3.59 -2.04 -8.31
N ILE A 35 3.73 -2.47 -7.05
CA ILE A 35 3.96 -3.87 -6.70
C ILE A 35 2.71 -4.39 -5.98
N ILE A 36 2.03 -5.36 -6.60
CA ILE A 36 0.82 -5.98 -6.06
C ILE A 36 1.21 -7.30 -5.39
N VAL A 37 0.86 -7.45 -4.11
CA VAL A 37 1.17 -8.66 -3.32
C VAL A 37 -0.12 -9.39 -2.97
N SER A 38 -0.19 -10.67 -3.34
CA SER A 38 -1.28 -11.59 -2.99
C SER A 38 -0.77 -12.75 -2.16
N GLY A 39 -1.62 -13.30 -1.27
CA GLY A 39 -1.25 -14.43 -0.44
C GLY A 39 -2.42 -15.07 0.28
N LEU A 40 -2.24 -16.32 0.73
CA LEU A 40 -3.30 -17.12 1.37
C LEU A 40 -3.70 -16.60 2.76
N ARG A 41 -2.81 -15.88 3.45
CA ARG A 41 -3.04 -15.30 4.77
C ARG A 41 -2.52 -13.87 4.83
N LEU A 42 -3.24 -13.01 5.56
CA LEU A 42 -2.86 -11.61 5.75
C LEU A 42 -1.46 -11.46 6.36
N GLU A 43 -1.07 -12.36 7.26
CA GLU A 43 0.27 -12.36 7.87
C GLU A 43 1.40 -12.52 6.84
N TYR A 44 1.21 -13.35 5.80
CA TYR A 44 2.21 -13.55 4.76
C TYR A 44 2.28 -12.35 3.82
N VAL A 45 1.12 -11.75 3.49
CA VAL A 45 1.08 -10.50 2.71
C VAL A 45 1.79 -9.37 3.45
N ARG A 46 1.57 -9.21 4.76
CA ARG A 46 2.26 -8.20 5.59
C ARG A 46 3.77 -8.43 5.62
N ARG A 47 4.22 -9.68 5.78
CA ARG A 47 5.65 -10.03 5.75
C ARG A 47 6.29 -9.74 4.40
N ALA A 48 5.62 -10.09 3.30
CA ALA A 48 6.09 -9.82 1.96
C ALA A 48 6.16 -8.32 1.65
N LEU A 49 5.14 -7.55 2.03
CA LEU A 49 5.15 -6.08 1.91
C LEU A 49 6.31 -5.47 2.71
N LYS A 50 6.50 -5.87 3.97
CA LYS A 50 7.60 -5.38 4.80
C LYS A 50 8.96 -5.64 4.14
N ALA A 51 9.24 -6.89 3.76
CA ALA A 51 10.52 -7.27 3.16
C ALA A 51 10.77 -6.56 1.81
N GLY A 52 9.73 -6.43 0.99
CA GLY A 52 9.80 -5.70 -0.28
C GLY A 52 10.12 -4.22 -0.08
N ILE A 53 9.49 -3.58 0.91
CA ILE A 53 9.74 -2.17 1.23
C ILE A 53 11.16 -1.97 1.77
N GLU A 54 11.60 -2.79 2.73
CA GLU A 54 12.97 -2.73 3.27
C GLU A 54 14.01 -2.86 2.15
N SER A 55 13.79 -3.81 1.24
CA SER A 55 14.64 -4.00 0.06
C SER A 55 14.62 -2.78 -0.86
N ALA A 56 13.44 -2.26 -1.20
CA ALA A 56 13.32 -1.08 -2.07
C ALA A 56 13.99 0.16 -1.46
N THR A 57 13.86 0.37 -0.15
CA THR A 57 14.48 1.52 0.53
C THR A 57 16.02 1.46 0.57
N SER A 58 16.62 0.29 0.32
CA SER A 58 18.08 0.15 0.21
C SER A 58 18.63 0.58 -1.15
N ILE A 59 17.76 0.76 -2.17
CA ILE A 59 18.18 1.06 -3.53
C ILE A 59 18.33 2.57 -3.72
N ARG A 60 19.51 2.98 -4.19
CA ARG A 60 19.78 4.39 -4.53
C ARG A 60 18.82 4.87 -5.63
N GLY A 61 18.16 5.99 -5.38
CA GLY A 61 17.22 6.62 -6.32
C GLY A 61 15.76 6.34 -6.04
N VAL A 62 15.43 5.50 -5.05
CA VAL A 62 14.07 5.39 -4.52
C VAL A 62 13.79 6.62 -3.63
N ILE A 63 12.82 7.44 -4.05
CA ILE A 63 12.51 8.73 -3.40
C ILE A 63 11.42 8.58 -2.33
N LYS A 64 10.40 7.76 -2.60
CA LYS A 64 9.24 7.59 -1.73
C LYS A 64 8.61 6.22 -1.91
N ILE A 65 8.14 5.65 -0.81
CA ILE A 65 7.23 4.50 -0.80
C ILE A 65 5.86 5.00 -0.33
N THR A 66 4.81 4.63 -1.06
CA THR A 66 3.42 4.98 -0.73
C THR A 66 2.49 3.83 -1.11
N THR A 67 1.24 3.93 -0.68
CA THR A 67 0.16 3.04 -1.12
C THR A 67 -0.97 3.86 -1.69
N THR A 68 -1.57 3.37 -2.77
CA THR A 68 -2.82 3.87 -3.30
C THR A 68 -3.97 3.06 -2.70
N ASN A 69 -5.08 3.72 -2.41
CA ASN A 69 -6.28 3.06 -1.91
C ASN A 69 -7.52 3.67 -2.55
N TYR A 70 -8.59 2.88 -2.69
CA TYR A 70 -9.86 3.32 -3.26
C TYR A 70 -10.77 3.96 -2.18
N GLY A 71 -10.24 4.88 -1.37
CA GLY A 71 -10.98 5.51 -0.26
C GLY A 71 -11.41 4.55 0.87
N GLY A 72 -10.99 3.28 0.80
CA GLY A 72 -11.36 2.23 1.75
C GLY A 72 -12.76 1.63 1.54
N THR A 73 -13.41 1.86 0.40
CA THR A 73 -14.77 1.39 0.13
C THR A 73 -14.83 0.04 -0.60
N LEU A 74 -13.73 -0.37 -1.26
CA LEU A 74 -13.71 -1.57 -2.10
C LEU A 74 -13.24 -2.84 -1.38
N GLY A 75 -12.28 -2.71 -0.45
CA GLY A 75 -11.66 -3.84 0.24
C GLY A 75 -12.16 -4.03 1.67
N LYS A 76 -12.18 -5.28 2.15
CA LYS A 76 -12.62 -5.64 3.52
C LYS A 76 -11.62 -5.28 4.63
N GLY A 77 -10.42 -4.79 4.30
CA GLY A 77 -9.37 -4.50 5.25
C GLY A 77 -8.38 -3.47 4.73
N LYS A 78 -7.66 -2.83 5.66
CA LYS A 78 -6.60 -1.85 5.37
C LYS A 78 -5.29 -2.31 6.00
N ILE A 79 -4.21 -2.27 5.23
CA ILE A 79 -2.84 -2.46 5.73
C ILE A 79 -2.17 -1.09 5.72
N SER A 80 -1.96 -0.50 6.90
CA SER A 80 -1.16 0.73 7.02
C SER A 80 0.33 0.38 6.92
N LEU A 81 1.09 1.13 6.11
CA LEU A 81 2.54 0.97 5.99
C LEU A 81 3.25 1.08 7.33
N GLN A 82 2.84 2.03 8.18
CA GLN A 82 3.42 2.22 9.52
C GLN A 82 3.27 0.96 10.39
N SER A 83 2.13 0.28 10.28
CA SER A 83 1.84 -0.93 11.05
C SER A 83 2.70 -2.15 10.64
N LEU A 84 3.42 -2.08 9.52
CA LEU A 84 4.36 -3.12 9.10
C LEU A 84 5.66 -3.07 9.90
N PHE A 85 5.99 -1.90 10.46
CA PHE A 85 7.24 -1.66 11.18
C PHE A 85 7.05 -1.51 12.69
N GLN A 86 5.80 -1.47 13.16
CA GLN A 86 5.47 -1.46 14.58
C GLN A 86 5.40 -2.89 15.17
N PRO A 87 5.76 -3.06 16.46
CA PRO A 87 5.53 -4.31 17.17
C PRO A 87 4.06 -4.72 17.09
N GLN A 88 3.79 -5.99 16.78
CA GLN A 88 2.41 -6.49 16.77
C GLN A 88 1.99 -6.76 18.22
N GLU A 89 1.00 -6.03 18.74
CA GLU A 89 0.38 -6.39 20.01
C GLU A 89 -0.40 -7.70 19.85
N SER A 90 0.05 -8.74 20.55
CA SER A 90 -0.67 -10.01 20.63
C SER A 90 -1.94 -9.82 21.46
N LYS A 91 -3.09 -9.69 20.80
CA LYS A 91 -4.39 -9.85 21.48
C LYS A 91 -4.61 -11.33 21.81
N GLN A 92 -4.01 -11.80 22.89
CA GLN A 92 -4.40 -13.06 23.52
C GLN A 92 -5.82 -12.87 24.07
N LYS A 93 -6.84 -13.39 23.36
CA LYS A 93 -8.19 -13.48 23.94
C LYS A 93 -8.09 -14.36 25.19
N ARG A 94 -8.11 -13.75 26.38
CA ARG A 94 -8.41 -14.45 27.63
C ARG A 94 -9.81 -15.04 27.48
N GLN A 95 -9.91 -16.32 27.12
CA GLN A 95 -11.10 -17.10 27.40
C GLN A 95 -11.20 -17.19 28.91
N VAL A 96 -12.04 -16.35 29.50
CA VAL A 96 -12.50 -16.54 30.87
C VAL A 96 -13.36 -17.80 30.84
N ARG A 97 -12.80 -18.93 31.30
CA ARG A 97 -13.57 -20.14 31.57
C ARG A 97 -14.55 -19.78 32.68
N LYS A 98 -15.85 -19.86 32.41
CA LYS A 98 -16.88 -19.77 33.46
C LYS A 98 -16.72 -21.00 34.37
N PRO A 99 -16.65 -20.83 35.70
CA PRO A 99 -16.76 -21.96 36.61
C PRO A 99 -18.20 -22.49 36.59
N SER A 100 -18.28 -23.83 36.68
CA SER A 100 -19.49 -24.65 36.82
C SER A 100 -20.23 -24.39 38.13
#